data_AF-A0A2G0E6L8-F1
#
_entry.id   AF-A0A2G0E6L8-F1
#
_cell.length_a   1.000
_cell.length_b   1.000
_cell.length_c   1.000
_cell.angle_alpha   90.00
_cell.angle_beta   90.00
_cell.angle_gamma   90.00
#
_symmetry.space_group_name_H-M   'P 1'
#
loop_
_entity.id
_entity.type
_entity.pdbx_description
1 polymer ?
#
loop_
_entity_poly.entity_id
_entity_poly.type
_entity_poly.pdbx_seq_one_letter_code
_entity_poly.pdbx_strand_id
1 'polypeptide(L)'
;GPLHPKLMLVGEAPGKTEIDTRIPFSGQAGKELMQALSSTGLTREEVYITSAVRSRPYRVTHRINKRTQQTETVYPNRTPTRSEVFAHAPILDYELMEVQPKLIATLGNIGLQRLLGKEYTVTKNHGQLYTGPVVQLTEQKDADEGAEKNYRNLPLVHPAAIIYNPPLVP
;
A
#
# COMPACT_ATOMS: atom_id res chain seq x y z
N GLY A 1 9.38 -2.42 -10.82
CA GLY A 1 8.92 -1.38 -11.78
C GLY A 1 10.14 -0.68 -12.34
N PRO A 2 9.99 0.43 -13.07
CA PRO A 2 11.13 1.20 -13.57
C PRO A 2 11.83 1.95 -12.44
N LEU A 3 13.08 2.36 -12.67
CA LEU A 3 13.69 3.46 -11.92
C LEU A 3 13.13 4.80 -12.44
N HIS A 4 13.03 5.80 -11.57
CA HIS A 4 12.45 7.13 -11.87
C HIS A 4 11.03 7.11 -12.47
N PRO A 5 10.06 6.38 -11.86
CA PRO A 5 8.69 6.30 -12.37
C PRO A 5 8.00 7.67 -12.34
N LYS A 6 6.99 7.83 -13.20
CA LYS A 6 6.05 8.97 -13.11
C LYS A 6 5.25 8.91 -11.81
N LEU A 7 4.92 7.70 -11.35
CA LEU A 7 4.13 7.45 -10.17
C LEU A 7 4.63 6.21 -9.42
N MET A 8 4.76 6.32 -8.10
CA MET A 8 4.94 5.17 -7.21
C MET A 8 3.67 4.96 -6.38
N LEU A 9 3.08 3.77 -6.49
CA LEU A 9 1.94 3.35 -5.70
C LEU A 9 2.40 2.58 -4.48
N VAL A 10 1.90 2.96 -3.30
CA VAL A 10 2.25 2.32 -2.03
C VAL A 10 0.98 1.79 -1.36
N GLY A 11 0.77 0.49 -1.45
CA GLY A 11 -0.33 -0.21 -0.77
C GLY A 11 0.00 -0.64 0.67
N GLU A 12 -0.91 -1.40 1.27
CA GLU A 12 -0.77 -1.92 2.63
C GLU A 12 0.18 -3.13 2.70
N ALA A 13 -0.25 -4.26 2.14
CA ALA A 13 0.44 -5.54 2.20
C ALA A 13 -0.06 -6.45 1.08
N PRO A 14 0.71 -7.47 0.66
CA PRO A 14 0.25 -8.39 -0.36
C PRO A 14 -0.94 -9.25 0.09
N GLY A 15 -1.90 -9.43 -0.80
CA GLY A 15 -3.02 -10.36 -0.66
C GLY A 15 -2.66 -11.80 -1.01
N LYS A 16 -3.61 -12.73 -0.88
CA LYS A 16 -3.40 -14.16 -1.19
C LYS A 16 -2.89 -14.37 -2.63
N THR A 17 -3.61 -13.82 -3.60
CA THR A 17 -3.28 -13.94 -5.03
C THR A 17 -1.90 -13.37 -5.33
N GLU A 18 -1.48 -12.31 -4.64
CA GLU A 18 -0.21 -11.62 -4.89
C GLU A 18 0.96 -12.43 -4.33
N ILE A 19 0.76 -13.14 -3.22
CA ILE A 19 1.75 -14.12 -2.73
C ILE A 19 1.91 -15.28 -3.73
N ASP A 20 0.79 -15.80 -4.25
CA ASP A 20 0.81 -16.94 -5.17
C ASP A 20 1.44 -16.57 -6.54
N THR A 21 1.09 -15.40 -7.08
CA THR A 21 1.53 -14.93 -8.40
C THR A 21 2.86 -14.17 -8.36
N ARG A 22 3.26 -13.66 -7.20
CA ARG A 22 4.39 -12.72 -7.01
C ARG A 22 4.26 -11.42 -7.79
N ILE A 23 3.05 -11.09 -8.25
CA ILE A 23 2.74 -9.86 -8.96
C ILE A 23 1.93 -8.97 -8.01
N PRO A 24 2.43 -7.79 -7.62
CA PRO A 24 1.67 -6.84 -6.82
C PRO A 24 0.37 -6.43 -7.52
N PHE A 25 -0.73 -6.33 -6.77
CA PHE A 25 -2.04 -5.94 -7.31
C PHE A 25 -2.48 -6.85 -8.47
N SER A 26 -2.36 -8.17 -8.32
CA SER A 26 -2.86 -9.17 -9.28
C SER A 26 -4.26 -9.71 -8.96
N GLY A 27 -4.81 -9.36 -7.79
CA GLY A 27 -6.17 -9.70 -7.38
C GLY A 27 -7.24 -8.74 -7.94
N GLN A 28 -8.47 -8.84 -7.41
CA GLN A 28 -9.59 -8.00 -7.85
C GLN A 28 -9.32 -6.50 -7.66
N ALA A 29 -8.81 -6.10 -6.49
CA ALA A 29 -8.44 -4.71 -6.23
C ALA A 29 -7.37 -4.17 -7.21
N GLY A 30 -6.55 -5.06 -7.73
CA GLY A 30 -5.55 -4.72 -8.72
C GLY A 30 -6.10 -4.47 -10.11
N LYS A 31 -7.15 -5.19 -10.52
CA LYS A 31 -7.86 -4.91 -11.78
C LYS A 31 -8.46 -3.51 -11.78
N GLU A 32 -9.13 -3.12 -10.70
CA GLU A 32 -9.68 -1.77 -10.52
C GLU A 32 -8.57 -0.71 -10.56
N LEU A 33 -7.45 -0.97 -9.88
CA LEU A 33 -6.30 -0.08 -9.89
C LEU A 33 -5.72 0.10 -11.30
N MET A 34 -5.57 -0.98 -12.07
CA MET A 34 -5.07 -0.90 -13.45
C MET A 34 -6.03 -0.12 -14.35
N GLN A 35 -7.35 -0.30 -14.17
CA GLN A 35 -8.35 0.48 -14.91
C GLN A 35 -8.26 1.98 -14.58
N ALA A 36 -8.13 2.32 -13.29
CA ALA A 36 -7.94 3.70 -12.86
C ALA A 36 -6.61 4.30 -13.35
N LEU A 37 -5.52 3.52 -13.42
CA LEU A 37 -4.28 3.99 -14.02
C LEU A 37 -4.44 4.27 -15.52
N SER A 38 -5.09 3.36 -16.24
CA SER A 38 -5.31 3.51 -17.68
C SER A 38 -6.16 4.75 -18.01
N SER A 39 -7.12 5.14 -17.16
CA SER A 39 -7.92 6.35 -17.38
C SER A 39 -7.12 7.65 -17.19
N THR A 40 -6.00 7.61 -16.47
CA THR A 40 -5.06 8.74 -16.35
C THR A 40 -4.05 8.81 -17.49
N GLY A 41 -4.08 7.86 -18.43
CA GLY A 41 -3.10 7.74 -19.52
C GLY A 41 -1.73 7.22 -19.09
N LEU A 42 -1.61 6.66 -17.87
CA LEU A 42 -0.39 6.01 -17.39
C LEU A 42 -0.38 4.53 -17.75
N THR A 43 0.78 4.02 -18.17
CA THR A 43 0.96 2.58 -18.41
C THR A 43 1.60 1.87 -17.22
N ARG A 44 1.55 0.53 -17.18
CA ARG A 44 2.13 -0.27 -16.10
C ARG A 44 3.65 -0.09 -16.01
N GLU A 45 4.30 0.18 -17.13
CA GLU A 45 5.75 0.35 -17.28
C GLU A 45 6.22 1.69 -16.74
N GLU A 46 5.34 2.68 -16.64
CA GLU A 46 5.64 4.03 -16.12
C GLU A 46 5.48 4.14 -14.60
N VAL A 47 4.97 3.06 -13.97
CA VAL A 47 4.56 3.03 -12.57
C VAL A 47 5.37 2.00 -11.78
N TYR A 48 5.84 2.42 -10.61
CA TYR A 48 6.38 1.52 -9.60
C TYR A 48 5.29 1.18 -8.58
N ILE A 49 5.10 -0.10 -8.28
CA ILE A 49 4.04 -0.55 -7.36
C ILE A 49 4.68 -1.35 -6.24
N THR A 50 4.38 -0.94 -5.01
CA THR A 50 4.93 -1.53 -3.80
C THR A 50 3.91 -1.52 -2.66
N SER A 51 4.33 -1.97 -1.48
CA SER A 51 3.54 -1.99 -0.27
C SER A 51 4.40 -1.69 0.96
N ALA A 52 3.77 -1.17 2.01
CA ALA A 52 4.41 -0.91 3.29
C ALA A 52 4.90 -2.21 3.96
N VAL A 53 4.23 -3.33 3.72
CA VAL A 53 4.58 -4.67 4.23
C VAL A 53 4.77 -5.64 3.08
N ARG A 54 5.77 -6.54 3.15
CA ARG A 54 6.09 -7.51 2.08
C ARG A 54 5.61 -8.93 2.32
N SER A 55 5.20 -9.23 3.54
CA SER A 55 4.52 -10.46 3.87
C SER A 55 3.01 -10.27 3.86
N ARG A 56 2.27 -11.37 3.71
CA ARG A 56 0.81 -11.36 3.82
C ARG A 56 0.39 -11.53 5.27
N PRO A 57 -0.13 -10.50 5.94
CA PRO A 57 -0.73 -10.64 7.25
C PRO A 57 -2.08 -11.38 7.15
N TYR A 58 -2.22 -12.51 7.84
CA TYR A 58 -3.48 -13.26 7.92
C TYR A 58 -3.82 -13.69 9.35
N ARG A 59 -5.08 -14.07 9.57
CA ARG A 59 -5.53 -14.78 10.78
C ARG A 59 -5.74 -16.25 10.44
N VAL A 60 -5.60 -17.14 11.42
CA VAL A 60 -6.06 -18.53 11.30
C VAL A 60 -7.50 -18.58 11.78
N THR A 61 -8.40 -19.14 10.98
CA THR A 61 -9.82 -19.26 11.34
C THR A 61 -10.36 -20.60 10.89
N HIS A 62 -11.19 -21.23 11.71
CA HIS A 62 -11.89 -22.45 11.35
C HIS A 62 -13.32 -22.10 10.93
N ARG A 63 -13.76 -22.58 9.76
CA ARG A 63 -15.13 -22.37 9.27
C ARG A 63 -15.67 -23.68 8.72
N ILE A 64 -16.97 -23.88 8.87
CA ILE A 64 -17.65 -25.02 8.27
C ILE A 64 -17.91 -24.70 6.79
N ASN A 65 -17.39 -25.54 5.91
CA ASN A 65 -17.73 -25.46 4.50
C ASN A 65 -19.17 -25.95 4.31
N LYS A 66 -20.06 -25.03 3.92
CA LYS A 66 -21.51 -25.31 3.76
C LYS A 66 -21.80 -26.45 2.77
N ARG A 67 -20.91 -26.71 1.81
CA ARG A 67 -21.07 -27.76 0.80
C ARG A 67 -20.62 -29.12 1.30
N THR A 68 -19.49 -29.20 1.98
CA THR A 68 -18.91 -30.48 2.43
C THR A 68 -19.29 -30.83 3.87
N GLN A 69 -19.88 -29.88 4.62
CA GLN A 69 -20.16 -29.95 6.07
C GLN A 69 -18.92 -30.24 6.93
N GLN A 70 -17.73 -30.04 6.38
CA GLN A 70 -16.46 -30.25 7.06
C GLN A 70 -15.90 -28.94 7.59
N THR A 71 -15.15 -29.03 8.69
CA THR A 71 -14.39 -27.90 9.22
C THR A 71 -13.14 -27.69 8.36
N GLU A 72 -12.97 -26.48 7.85
CA GLU A 72 -11.82 -26.07 7.06
C GLU A 72 -11.07 -24.94 7.76
N THR A 73 -9.74 -24.99 7.70
CA THR A 73 -8.88 -23.89 8.13
C THR A 73 -8.74 -22.90 6.99
N VAL A 74 -9.17 -21.66 7.23
CA VAL A 74 -9.07 -20.54 6.29
C VAL A 74 -8.16 -19.46 6.85
N TYR A 75 -7.52 -18.72 5.94
CA TYR A 75 -6.54 -17.70 6.27
C TYR A 75 -6.99 -16.34 5.74
N PRO A 76 -7.98 -15.65 6.33
CA PRO A 76 -8.40 -14.33 5.85
C PRO A 76 -7.29 -13.28 6.06
N ASN A 77 -7.16 -12.34 5.10
CA ASN A 77 -6.25 -11.19 5.25
C ASN A 77 -6.64 -10.37 6.49
N ARG A 78 -5.66 -9.74 7.14
CA ARG A 78 -5.87 -8.75 8.20
C ARG A 78 -4.96 -7.55 7.95
N THR A 79 -5.25 -6.44 8.60
CA THR A 79 -4.32 -5.30 8.65
C THR A 79 -3.01 -5.70 9.34
N PRO A 80 -1.84 -5.28 8.82
CA PRO A 80 -0.57 -5.48 9.49
C PRO A 80 -0.52 -4.64 10.79
N THR A 81 0.20 -5.16 11.77
CA THR A 81 0.49 -4.46 13.01
C THR A 81 1.58 -3.41 12.79
N ARG A 82 1.69 -2.46 13.72
CA ARG A 82 2.74 -1.43 13.68
C ARG A 82 4.14 -2.06 13.66
N SER A 83 4.36 -3.12 14.43
CA SER A 83 5.64 -3.84 14.46
C SER A 83 5.96 -4.52 13.12
N GLU A 84 4.95 -5.09 12.44
CA GLU A 84 5.14 -5.66 11.10
C GLU A 84 5.46 -4.60 10.05
N VAL A 85 4.82 -3.43 10.14
CA VAL A 85 5.14 -2.27 9.29
C VAL A 85 6.58 -1.82 9.53
N PHE A 86 7.00 -1.68 10.78
CA PHE A 86 8.39 -1.31 11.11
C PHE A 86 9.41 -2.37 10.70
N ALA A 87 9.08 -3.65 10.78
CA ALA A 87 9.99 -4.71 10.34
C ALA A 87 10.29 -4.64 8.83
N HIS A 88 9.37 -4.06 8.03
CA HIS A 88 9.53 -3.91 6.57
C HIS A 88 9.91 -2.49 6.14
N ALA A 89 9.89 -1.55 7.08
CA ALA A 89 10.17 -0.14 6.84
C ALA A 89 11.53 0.12 6.14
N PRO A 90 12.64 -0.59 6.45
CA PRO A 90 13.91 -0.38 5.75
C PRO A 90 13.84 -0.66 4.24
N ILE A 91 12.98 -1.62 3.83
CA ILE A 91 12.83 -1.99 2.42
C ILE A 91 12.15 -0.85 1.65
N LEU A 92 11.09 -0.26 2.23
CA LEU A 92 10.38 0.84 1.59
C LEU A 92 11.25 2.11 1.52
N ASP A 93 12.01 2.39 2.58
CA ASP A 93 12.94 3.54 2.59
C ASP A 93 14.00 3.40 1.51
N TYR A 94 14.61 2.22 1.40
CA TYR A 94 15.56 1.91 0.34
C TYR A 94 14.94 2.09 -1.05
N GLU A 95 13.73 1.58 -1.28
CA GLU A 95 13.04 1.77 -2.55
C GLU A 95 12.80 3.25 -2.87
N LEU A 96 12.39 4.07 -1.91
CA LEU A 96 12.18 5.50 -2.15
C LEU A 96 13.48 6.21 -2.56
N MET A 97 14.59 5.85 -1.91
CA MET A 97 15.92 6.39 -2.18
C MET A 97 16.42 6.01 -3.58
N GLU A 98 16.28 4.74 -3.96
CA GLU A 98 16.80 4.20 -5.24
C GLU A 98 15.85 4.46 -6.43
N VAL A 99 14.55 4.24 -6.24
CA VAL A 99 13.55 4.37 -7.31
C VAL A 99 13.30 5.83 -7.67
N GLN A 100 13.44 6.75 -6.70
CA GLN A 100 13.29 8.20 -6.91
C GLN A 100 12.04 8.61 -7.72
N PRO A 101 10.82 8.31 -7.22
CA PRO A 101 9.59 8.60 -7.94
C PRO A 101 9.31 10.11 -8.03
N LYS A 102 8.67 10.54 -9.13
CA LYS A 102 8.22 11.94 -9.30
C LYS A 102 7.01 12.28 -8.41
N LEU A 103 6.14 11.31 -8.16
CA LEU A 103 4.96 11.40 -7.33
C LEU A 103 4.72 10.06 -6.64
N ILE A 104 4.31 10.11 -5.37
CA ILE A 104 3.86 8.95 -4.61
C ILE A 104 2.36 9.03 -4.45
N ALA A 105 1.65 7.93 -4.67
CA ALA A 105 0.25 7.79 -4.28
C ALA A 105 0.09 6.63 -3.30
N THR A 106 -0.28 6.94 -2.06
CA THR A 106 -0.52 5.93 -1.04
C THR A 106 -1.96 5.44 -1.14
N LEU A 107 -2.16 4.13 -1.09
CA LEU A 107 -3.47 3.50 -1.16
C LEU A 107 -3.85 3.03 0.24
N GLY A 108 -4.73 3.77 0.92
CA GLY A 108 -5.14 3.46 2.30
C GLY A 108 -4.20 4.00 3.38
N ASN A 109 -4.61 3.82 4.64
CA ASN A 109 -3.94 4.44 5.80
C ASN A 109 -2.56 3.86 6.08
N ILE A 110 -2.32 2.57 5.85
CA ILE A 110 -1.05 1.94 6.27
C ILE A 110 0.14 2.50 5.48
N GLY A 111 0.05 2.58 4.15
CA GLY A 111 1.09 3.21 3.34
C GLY A 111 1.23 4.70 3.64
N LEU A 112 0.11 5.40 3.82
CA LEU A 112 0.09 6.83 4.17
C LEU A 112 0.82 7.10 5.49
N GLN A 113 0.41 6.42 6.55
CA GLN A 113 0.95 6.63 7.90
C GLN A 113 2.38 6.16 8.02
N ARG A 114 2.79 5.15 7.24
CA ARG A 114 4.19 4.76 7.16
C ARG A 114 5.05 5.90 6.62
N LEU A 115 4.56 6.65 5.62
CA LEU A 115 5.34 7.72 4.98
C LEU A 115 5.21 9.07 5.66
N LEU A 116 4.03 9.42 6.15
CA LEU A 116 3.76 10.79 6.64
C LEU A 116 3.53 10.87 8.15
N GLY A 117 3.34 9.75 8.86
CA GLY A 117 3.04 9.75 10.28
C GLY A 117 1.57 9.42 10.60
N LYS A 118 1.31 9.06 11.86
CA LYS A 118 0.02 8.52 12.35
C LYS A 118 -1.14 9.53 12.29
N GLU A 119 -0.82 10.81 12.32
CA GLU A 119 -1.75 11.94 12.26
C GLU A 119 -2.37 12.12 10.87
N TYR A 120 -1.71 11.62 9.83
CA TYR A 120 -2.24 11.61 8.48
C TYR A 120 -3.19 10.41 8.30
N THR A 121 -4.44 10.72 7.95
CA THR A 121 -5.43 9.71 7.60
C THR A 121 -6.00 9.99 6.22
N VAL A 122 -6.32 8.93 5.49
CA VAL A 122 -6.90 9.04 4.14
C VAL A 122 -8.21 9.81 4.19
N THR A 123 -9.07 9.58 5.18
CA THR A 123 -10.35 10.30 5.32
C THR A 123 -10.18 11.81 5.36
N LYS A 124 -9.09 12.33 5.94
CA LYS A 124 -8.84 13.77 6.05
C LYS A 124 -8.05 14.35 4.88
N ASN A 125 -7.16 13.55 4.28
CA ASN A 125 -6.16 14.02 3.31
C ASN A 125 -6.38 13.46 1.90
N HIS A 126 -7.48 12.76 1.65
CA HIS A 126 -7.76 12.17 0.34
C HIS A 126 -7.72 13.23 -0.77
N GLY A 127 -6.93 12.97 -1.82
CA GLY A 127 -6.79 13.87 -2.96
C GLY A 127 -6.01 15.16 -2.69
N GLN A 128 -5.51 15.37 -1.47
CA GLN A 128 -4.73 16.55 -1.11
C GLN A 128 -3.24 16.26 -1.28
N LEU A 129 -2.58 17.04 -2.14
CA LEU A 129 -1.16 16.88 -2.40
C LEU A 129 -0.33 17.37 -1.21
N TYR A 130 0.35 16.45 -0.54
CA TYR A 130 1.40 16.76 0.42
C TYR A 130 2.73 16.98 -0.31
N THR A 131 3.49 18.00 0.11
CA THR A 131 4.88 18.23 -0.33
C THR A 131 5.74 18.49 0.89
N GLY A 132 6.70 17.60 1.14
CA GLY A 132 7.55 17.68 2.33
C GLY A 132 8.34 16.40 2.56
N PRO A 133 9.05 16.29 3.68
CA PRO A 133 9.79 15.09 4.03
C PRO A 133 8.86 13.90 4.27
N VAL A 134 9.42 12.68 4.19
CA VAL A 134 8.75 11.46 4.64
C VAL A 134 9.49 10.89 5.84
N VAL A 135 8.76 10.18 6.68
CA VAL A 135 9.30 9.41 7.80
C VAL A 135 10.24 8.34 7.26
N GLN A 136 11.50 8.37 7.69
CA GLN A 136 12.48 7.31 7.46
C GLN A 136 12.84 6.64 8.77
N LEU A 137 13.18 5.35 8.71
CA LEU A 137 13.74 4.68 9.88
C LEU A 137 15.11 5.28 10.20
N THR A 138 15.21 6.02 11.30
CA THR A 138 16.50 6.40 11.88
C THR A 138 16.94 5.35 12.88
N GLU A 139 18.24 5.27 13.18
CA GLU A 139 18.78 4.33 14.17
C GLU A 139 18.25 4.60 15.59
N GLN A 140 17.67 5.79 15.83
CA GLN A 140 17.00 6.14 17.08
C GLN A 140 15.51 5.86 16.97
N LYS A 141 15.02 4.93 17.79
CA LYS A 141 13.62 4.44 17.84
C LYS A 141 12.52 5.51 18.00
N ASP A 142 12.87 6.78 18.23
CA ASP A 142 11.94 7.87 18.53
C ASP A 142 12.28 9.21 17.84
N ALA A 143 13.15 9.25 16.82
CA ALA A 143 13.47 10.47 16.09
C ALA A 143 13.01 10.36 14.62
N ASP A 144 11.80 10.86 14.34
CA ASP A 144 11.34 11.15 12.98
C ASP A 144 12.16 12.33 12.42
N GLU A 145 13.44 12.12 12.10
CA GLU A 145 14.21 13.09 11.33
C GLU A 145 13.76 12.95 9.88
N GLY A 146 13.03 13.96 9.39
CA GLY A 146 12.59 14.01 8.01
C GLY A 146 13.79 13.92 7.07
N ALA A 147 13.67 13.08 6.04
CA ALA A 147 14.67 13.04 4.98
C ALA A 147 14.94 14.46 4.43
N GLU A 148 16.19 14.83 4.17
CA GLU A 148 16.54 16.12 3.50
C GLU A 148 15.82 16.30 2.14
N LYS A 149 15.27 15.21 1.58
CA LYS A 149 14.54 15.17 0.32
C LYS A 149 13.04 15.33 0.55
N ASN A 150 12.47 16.36 -0.10
CA ASN A 150 11.03 16.52 -0.19
C ASN A 150 10.42 15.55 -1.21
N TYR A 151 9.32 14.92 -0.81
CA TYR A 151 8.49 14.06 -1.66
C TYR A 151 7.12 14.70 -1.88
N ARG A 152 6.54 14.37 -3.03
CA ARG A 152 5.15 14.69 -3.35
C ARG A 152 4.31 13.45 -3.08
N ASN A 153 3.37 13.52 -2.15
CA ASN A 153 2.52 12.40 -1.76
C ASN A 153 1.05 12.77 -1.97
N LEU A 154 0.31 11.95 -2.70
CA LEU A 154 -1.12 12.07 -2.94
C LEU A 154 -1.85 10.91 -2.24
N PRO A 155 -2.50 11.14 -1.09
CA PRO A 155 -3.23 10.10 -0.39
C PRO A 155 -4.52 9.71 -1.12
N LEU A 156 -4.70 8.41 -1.37
CA LEU A 156 -5.87 7.87 -2.06
C LEU A 156 -6.55 6.78 -1.22
N VAL A 157 -7.85 6.61 -1.44
CA VAL A 157 -8.62 5.49 -0.89
C VAL A 157 -8.11 4.18 -1.50
N HIS A 158 -7.97 3.14 -0.69
CA HIS A 158 -7.53 1.85 -1.18
C HIS A 158 -8.58 1.24 -2.14
N PRO A 159 -8.21 0.70 -3.31
CA PRO A 159 -9.16 0.17 -4.30
C PRO A 159 -10.13 -0.89 -3.73
N ALA A 160 -9.64 -1.72 -2.81
CA ALA A 160 -10.49 -2.69 -2.11
C ALA A 160 -11.68 -2.03 -1.37
N ALA A 161 -11.54 -0.82 -0.83
CA ALA A 161 -12.63 -0.11 -0.16
C ALA A 161 -13.75 0.29 -1.12
N ILE A 162 -13.43 0.56 -2.40
CA ILE A 162 -14.41 0.84 -3.45
C ILE A 162 -15.23 -0.42 -3.75
N ILE A 163 -14.59 -1.60 -3.76
CA ILE A 163 -15.27 -2.89 -3.96
C ILE A 163 -16.27 -3.19 -2.83
N TYR A 164 -15.92 -2.85 -1.58
CA TYR A 164 -16.77 -3.11 -0.41
C TYR A 164 -17.77 -1.97 -0.11
N ASN A 165 -17.61 -0.79 -0.73
CA ASN A 165 -18.47 0.37 -0.52
C ASN A 165 -18.67 1.15 -1.84
N PRO A 166 -19.69 0.78 -2.65
CA PRO A 166 -19.94 1.34 -3.99
C PRO A 166 -20.08 2.87 -4.11
N PRO A 167 -20.58 3.65 -3.12
CA PRO A 167 -20.76 5.10 -3.30
C PRO A 167 -19.46 5.92 -3.24
N LEU A 168 -18.28 5.29 -3.25
CA LEU A 168 -16.97 5.95 -3.26
C LEU A 168 -16.34 6.11 -4.66
N VAL A 169 -17.08 5.79 -5.72
CA VAL A 169 -16.68 6.10 -7.10
C VAL A 169 -16.93 7.58 -7.35
N PRO A 170 -15.94 8.36 -7.83
CA PRO A 170 -16.11 9.78 -8.16
C PRO A 170 -17.10 10.01 -9.31
#